data_AF-A0A376DBA1-F1
#
_entry.id   AF-A0A376DBA1-F1
#
_cell.length_a   1.000
_cell.length_b   1.000
_cell.length_c   1.000
_cell.angle_alpha   90.00
_cell.angle_beta   90.00
_cell.angle_gamma   90.00
#
_symmetry.space_group_name_H-M   'P 1'
#
loop_
_entity.id
_entity.type
_entity.pdbx_description
1 polymer ?
#
loop_
_entity_poly.entity_id
_entity_poly.type
_entity_poly.pdbx_seq_one_letter_code
_entity_poly.pdbx_strand_id
1 'polypeptide(L)'
;MDKNVEHVLVDAIENKQSLTVVYLGGSQPGTLRNISPISINGDKLRARCHSSGAVKVFNLGKIQLPSDSCAISMHYGDLEVKAYETMQSVNDNFHALYPEGRWGVDFNEHRFALFDFFKNGKRKKTAFMAIEFRERDEEKIITGVTIDIGISGTVISEKSRIPKRRPWVVVGPEHGEYSTYSTLDKAATAFFERLSLIASGLEDN
;
A
#
# COMPACT_ATOMS: atom_id res chain seq x y z
N MET A 1 9.63 13.95 -25.48
CA MET A 1 8.19 14.29 -25.40
C MET A 1 7.49 13.35 -26.35
N ASP A 2 6.76 12.37 -25.82
CA ASP A 2 6.12 11.34 -26.65
C ASP A 2 4.93 11.96 -27.36
N LYS A 3 5.10 12.24 -28.66
CA LYS A 3 4.08 12.87 -29.52
C LYS A 3 2.73 12.12 -29.51
N ASN A 4 2.73 10.87 -29.06
CA ASN A 4 1.54 10.03 -28.95
C ASN A 4 0.60 10.47 -27.80
N VAL A 5 1.15 10.89 -26.65
CA VAL A 5 0.32 11.20 -25.46
C VAL A 5 -0.51 12.47 -25.66
N GLU A 6 0.08 13.52 -26.23
CA GLU A 6 -0.62 14.79 -26.45
C GLU A 6 -1.77 14.63 -27.46
N HIS A 7 -1.56 13.88 -28.54
CA HIS A 7 -2.59 13.61 -29.54
C HIS A 7 -3.81 12.89 -28.94
N VAL A 8 -3.57 11.82 -28.17
CA VAL A 8 -4.64 11.07 -27.50
C VAL A 8 -5.43 11.96 -26.51
N LEU A 9 -4.73 12.86 -25.81
CA LEU A 9 -5.38 13.79 -24.90
C LEU A 9 -6.23 14.84 -25.64
N VAL A 10 -5.75 15.37 -26.77
CA VAL A 10 -6.52 16.30 -27.61
C VAL A 10 -7.77 15.62 -28.16
N ASP A 11 -7.63 14.41 -28.72
CA ASP A 11 -8.77 13.62 -29.22
C ASP A 11 -9.81 13.39 -28.12
N ALA A 12 -9.37 13.05 -26.91
CA ALA A 12 -10.27 12.84 -25.77
C ALA A 12 -10.97 14.13 -25.32
N ILE A 13 -10.32 15.30 -25.42
CA ILE A 13 -10.95 16.60 -25.13
C ILE A 13 -12.06 16.88 -26.15
N GLU A 14 -11.77 16.73 -27.44
CA GLU A 14 -12.71 17.00 -28.52
C GLU A 14 -13.94 16.10 -28.45
N ASN A 15 -13.71 14.81 -28.17
CA ASN A 15 -14.77 13.81 -28.07
C ASN A 15 -15.42 13.75 -26.67
N LYS A 16 -14.98 14.59 -25.72
CA LYS A 16 -15.42 14.59 -24.31
C LYS A 16 -15.32 13.20 -23.66
N GLN A 17 -14.32 12.43 -24.05
CA GLN A 17 -14.08 11.08 -23.56
C GLN A 17 -13.23 11.12 -22.29
N SER A 18 -13.50 10.18 -21.39
CA SER A 18 -12.60 9.95 -20.26
C SER A 18 -11.54 8.94 -20.68
N LEU A 19 -10.33 9.12 -20.16
CA LEU A 19 -9.25 8.17 -20.38
C LEU A 19 -8.56 7.81 -19.07
N THR A 20 -7.96 6.63 -19.07
CA THR A 20 -7.09 6.19 -18.00
C THR A 20 -5.66 6.56 -18.34
N VAL A 21 -4.94 7.19 -17.41
CA VAL A 21 -3.52 7.54 -17.54
C VAL A 21 -2.73 7.10 -16.32
N VAL A 22 -1.44 6.82 -16.49
CA VAL A 22 -0.49 6.71 -15.38
C VAL A 22 0.11 8.10 -15.14
N TYR A 23 -0.06 8.66 -13.93
CA TYR A 23 0.51 9.97 -13.61
C TYR A 23 1.72 9.84 -12.67
N LEU A 24 2.90 10.26 -13.14
CA LEU A 24 4.17 10.19 -12.43
C LEU A 24 4.45 11.39 -11.51
N GLY A 25 3.44 12.21 -11.22
CA GLY A 25 3.58 13.41 -10.41
C GLY A 25 2.72 13.41 -9.13
N GLY A 26 3.05 14.31 -8.20
CA GLY A 26 2.29 14.50 -6.96
C GLY A 26 2.66 13.52 -5.86
N SER A 27 1.75 13.32 -4.90
CA SER A 27 1.94 12.42 -3.74
C SER A 27 1.70 10.95 -4.06
N GLN A 28 1.11 10.65 -5.21
CA GLN A 28 0.79 9.30 -5.67
C GLN A 28 1.25 9.18 -7.13
N PRO A 29 2.58 9.22 -7.38
CA PRO A 29 3.15 9.01 -8.70
C PRO A 29 2.92 7.56 -9.13
N GLY A 30 2.93 7.26 -10.43
CA GLY A 30 2.79 5.89 -10.94
C GLY A 30 1.44 5.25 -10.61
N THR A 31 0.38 6.05 -10.47
CA THR A 31 -0.96 5.51 -10.22
C THR A 31 -1.85 5.78 -11.42
N LEU A 32 -2.66 4.78 -11.80
CA LEU A 32 -3.77 4.98 -12.73
C LEU A 32 -4.72 6.08 -12.25
N ARG A 33 -5.06 6.97 -13.18
CA ARG A 33 -6.03 8.04 -13.02
C ARG A 33 -7.02 7.93 -14.16
N ASN A 34 -8.27 7.64 -13.80
CA ASN A 34 -9.37 7.93 -14.72
C ASN A 34 -9.62 9.44 -14.68
N ILE A 35 -9.45 10.09 -15.83
CA ILE A 35 -9.59 11.54 -15.99
C ILE A 35 -10.52 11.87 -17.15
N SER A 36 -11.30 12.94 -17.01
CA SER A 36 -11.93 13.63 -18.13
C SER A 36 -11.14 14.91 -18.43
N PRO A 37 -10.32 14.91 -19.49
CA PRO A 37 -9.64 16.11 -19.98
C PRO A 37 -10.61 17.26 -20.24
N ILE A 38 -10.17 18.47 -19.94
CA ILE A 38 -10.96 19.70 -20.17
C ILE A 38 -10.24 20.61 -21.14
N SER A 39 -8.95 20.85 -20.93
CA SER A 39 -8.15 21.76 -21.76
C SER A 39 -6.65 21.53 -21.54
N ILE A 40 -5.86 21.72 -22.59
CA ILE A 40 -4.41 21.81 -22.51
C ILE A 40 -4.00 23.28 -22.63
N ASN A 41 -3.09 23.73 -21.77
CA ASN A 41 -2.48 25.05 -21.84
C ASN A 41 -0.98 24.93 -21.55
N GLY A 42 -0.16 25.06 -22.59
CA GLY A 42 1.28 24.81 -22.50
C GLY A 42 1.57 23.36 -22.09
N ASP A 43 2.38 23.17 -21.04
CA ASP A 43 2.76 21.87 -20.50
C ASP A 43 1.74 21.29 -19.49
N LYS A 44 0.55 21.90 -19.39
CA LYS A 44 -0.44 21.58 -18.35
C LYS A 44 -1.75 21.10 -18.95
N LEU A 45 -2.22 19.96 -18.45
CA LEU A 45 -3.55 19.43 -18.70
C LEU A 45 -4.46 19.76 -17.51
N ARG A 46 -5.58 20.45 -17.76
CA ARG A 46 -6.67 20.57 -16.79
C ARG A 46 -7.66 19.45 -17.05
N ALA A 47 -7.95 18.66 -16.02
CA ALA A 47 -8.86 17.51 -16.14
C ALA A 47 -9.64 17.27 -14.85
N ARG A 48 -10.86 16.73 -14.96
CA ARG A 48 -11.60 16.19 -13.82
C ARG A 48 -11.01 14.82 -13.48
N CYS A 49 -10.54 14.64 -12.25
CA CYS A 49 -9.97 13.40 -11.77
C CYS A 49 -11.01 12.63 -10.97
N HIS A 50 -11.52 11.53 -11.55
CA HIS A 50 -12.63 10.77 -10.97
C HIS A 50 -12.28 10.14 -9.63
N SER A 51 -11.03 9.69 -9.45
CA SER A 51 -10.55 9.13 -8.17
C SER A 51 -10.49 10.15 -7.02
N SER A 52 -10.68 11.45 -7.28
CA SER A 52 -10.71 12.49 -6.25
C SER A 52 -11.95 13.38 -6.31
N GLY A 53 -12.85 13.16 -7.28
CA GLY A 53 -14.02 14.01 -7.56
C GLY A 53 -13.71 15.45 -7.97
N ALA A 54 -12.44 15.86 -8.10
CA ALA A 54 -12.03 17.25 -8.26
C ALA A 54 -11.41 17.55 -9.63
N VAL A 55 -11.49 18.80 -10.07
CA VAL A 55 -10.72 19.30 -11.23
C VAL A 55 -9.30 19.59 -10.78
N LYS A 56 -8.32 18.97 -11.44
CA LYS A 56 -6.88 19.10 -11.16
C LYS A 56 -6.11 19.54 -12.39
N VAL A 57 -4.89 19.99 -12.15
CA VAL A 57 -3.93 20.35 -13.19
C VAL A 57 -2.78 19.35 -13.13
N PHE A 58 -2.51 18.70 -14.26
CA PHE A 58 -1.49 17.68 -14.45
C PHE A 58 -0.39 18.22 -15.36
N ASN A 59 0.86 17.87 -15.10
CA ASN A 59 1.95 18.17 -16.03
C ASN A 59 1.98 17.10 -17.13
N LEU A 60 1.91 17.51 -18.40
CA LEU A 60 1.91 16.61 -19.56
C LEU A 60 3.14 15.73 -19.60
N GLY A 61 4.33 16.25 -19.26
CA GLY A 61 5.58 15.49 -19.23
C GLY A 61 5.63 14.40 -18.13
N LYS A 62 4.59 14.30 -17.30
CA LYS A 62 4.44 13.27 -16.26
C LYS A 62 3.24 12.34 -16.52
N ILE A 63 2.61 12.45 -17.68
CA ILE A 63 1.51 11.57 -18.09
C ILE A 63 2.05 10.48 -18.99
N GLN A 64 1.70 9.25 -18.69
CA GLN A 64 1.91 8.09 -19.56
C GLN A 64 0.56 7.43 -19.85
N LEU A 65 0.44 6.91 -21.07
CA LEU A 65 -0.71 6.06 -21.42
C LEU A 65 -0.44 4.65 -20.90
N PRO A 66 -1.45 3.96 -20.32
CA PRO A 66 -1.32 2.56 -19.96
C PRO A 66 -0.99 1.78 -21.23
N SER A 67 0.05 0.96 -21.21
CA SER A 67 0.27 -0.01 -22.28
C SER A 67 -0.89 -1.01 -22.29
N ASP A 68 -1.30 -1.50 -23.47
CA ASP A 68 -2.43 -2.44 -23.65
C ASP A 68 -2.32 -3.74 -22.82
N SER A 69 -1.18 -3.98 -22.17
CA SER A 69 -0.94 -5.06 -21.20
C SER A 69 -1.37 -4.75 -19.75
N CYS A 70 -1.88 -3.55 -19.42
CA CYS A 70 -2.09 -3.09 -18.04
C CYS A 70 -3.55 -2.75 -17.70
N ALA A 71 -4.48 -3.61 -18.07
CA ALA A 71 -5.86 -3.57 -17.57
C ALA A 71 -6.16 -4.82 -16.74
N ILE A 72 -5.50 -4.98 -15.58
CA ILE A 72 -6.00 -5.90 -14.55
C ILE A 72 -5.88 -5.22 -13.20
N SER A 73 -7.01 -4.67 -12.73
CA SER A 73 -7.29 -4.49 -11.31
C SER A 73 -7.35 -5.90 -10.70
N MET A 74 -6.24 -6.45 -10.22
CA MET A 74 -6.25 -7.75 -9.55
C MET A 74 -6.94 -7.61 -8.19
N HIS A 75 -8.14 -8.18 -8.07
CA HIS A 75 -8.74 -8.46 -6.77
C HIS A 75 -7.92 -9.56 -6.09
N TYR A 76 -7.57 -9.34 -4.81
CA TYR A 76 -6.79 -10.31 -4.01
C TYR A 76 -7.44 -11.72 -3.95
N GLY A 77 -8.76 -11.82 -4.17
CA GLY A 77 -9.51 -13.08 -4.18
C GLY A 77 -9.19 -14.04 -5.32
N ASP A 78 -8.47 -13.60 -6.37
CA ASP A 78 -8.10 -14.43 -7.53
C ASP A 78 -6.65 -14.93 -7.47
N LEU A 79 -5.94 -14.72 -6.35
CA LEU A 79 -4.53 -15.09 -6.23
C LEU A 79 -4.35 -16.58 -5.93
N GLU A 80 -3.51 -17.25 -6.73
CA GLU A 80 -2.89 -18.51 -6.34
C GLU A 80 -2.30 -18.35 -4.94
N VAL A 81 -2.61 -19.29 -4.05
CA VAL A 81 -2.05 -19.34 -2.69
C VAL A 81 -0.53 -19.53 -2.80
N LYS A 82 0.22 -18.42 -2.84
CA LYS A 82 1.67 -18.42 -2.81
C LYS A 82 2.15 -18.53 -1.38
N ALA A 83 3.00 -19.52 -1.10
CA ALA A 83 3.72 -19.60 0.16
C ALA A 83 4.88 -18.60 0.16
N TYR A 84 4.90 -17.66 1.11
CA TYR A 84 6.01 -16.71 1.25
C TYR A 84 7.08 -17.24 2.20
N GLU A 85 8.16 -17.76 1.65
CA GLU A 85 9.29 -18.29 2.41
C GLU A 85 10.41 -17.27 2.65
N THR A 86 10.57 -16.27 1.77
CA THR A 86 11.64 -15.26 1.88
C THR A 86 11.11 -13.84 1.62
N MET A 87 11.83 -12.83 2.10
CA MET A 87 11.49 -11.43 1.76
C MET A 87 11.63 -11.13 0.27
N GLN A 88 12.46 -11.89 -0.45
CA GLN A 88 12.54 -11.81 -1.90
C GLN A 88 11.21 -12.23 -2.56
N SER A 89 10.60 -13.34 -2.11
CA SER A 89 9.32 -13.78 -2.69
C SER A 89 8.18 -12.79 -2.40
N VAL A 90 8.22 -12.11 -1.25
CA VAL A 90 7.31 -10.99 -0.95
C VAL A 90 7.52 -9.84 -1.93
N ASN A 91 8.78 -9.44 -2.16
CA ASN A 91 9.12 -8.36 -3.07
C ASN A 91 8.73 -8.66 -4.52
N ASP A 92 9.02 -9.86 -5.00
CA ASP A 92 8.69 -10.30 -6.36
C ASP A 92 7.18 -10.28 -6.57
N ASN A 93 6.41 -10.78 -5.59
CA ASN A 93 4.96 -10.77 -5.69
C ASN A 93 4.38 -9.35 -5.63
N PHE A 94 4.93 -8.46 -4.79
CA PHE A 94 4.52 -7.06 -4.76
C PHE A 94 4.70 -6.39 -6.12
N HIS A 95 5.85 -6.58 -6.78
CA HIS A 95 6.09 -5.99 -8.10
C HIS A 95 5.23 -6.63 -9.20
N ALA A 96 4.88 -7.91 -9.07
CA ALA A 96 3.93 -8.54 -9.98
C ALA A 96 2.51 -7.97 -9.83
N LEU A 97 2.05 -7.71 -8.60
CA LEU A 97 0.71 -7.18 -8.32
C LEU A 97 0.59 -5.68 -8.55
N TYR A 98 1.67 -4.92 -8.34
CA TYR A 98 1.67 -3.46 -8.41
C TYR A 98 2.79 -2.95 -9.33
N PRO A 99 2.74 -3.26 -10.63
CA PRO A 99 3.82 -2.95 -11.58
C PRO A 99 4.05 -1.44 -11.78
N GLU A 100 3.06 -0.60 -11.48
CA GLU A 100 3.14 0.84 -11.76
C GLU A 100 4.04 1.63 -10.78
N GLY A 101 4.53 0.99 -9.72
CA GLY A 101 5.54 1.60 -8.84
C GLY A 101 5.04 2.77 -8.00
N ARG A 102 3.75 2.74 -7.60
CA ARG A 102 3.13 3.79 -6.77
C ARG A 102 3.88 4.08 -5.46
N TRP A 103 4.45 3.04 -4.86
CA TRP A 103 5.13 3.12 -3.58
C TRP A 103 6.64 2.95 -3.73
N GLY A 104 7.40 3.65 -2.91
CA GLY A 104 8.81 3.35 -2.73
C GLY A 104 8.94 2.06 -1.93
N VAL A 105 9.84 1.17 -2.35
CA VAL A 105 10.11 -0.10 -1.66
C VAL A 105 11.48 -0.04 -1.01
N ASP A 106 11.59 -0.60 0.19
CA ASP A 106 12.86 -0.94 0.84
C ASP A 106 12.72 -2.34 1.42
N PHE A 107 13.63 -3.25 1.09
CA PHE A 107 13.59 -4.59 1.64
C PHE A 107 14.97 -5.21 1.82
N ASN A 108 15.06 -6.14 2.76
CA ASN A 108 16.20 -6.98 3.05
C ASN A 108 15.70 -8.31 3.66
N GLU A 109 16.60 -9.14 4.18
CA GLU A 109 16.26 -10.45 4.76
C GLU A 109 15.25 -10.39 5.93
N HIS A 110 15.19 -9.28 6.66
CA HIS A 110 14.40 -9.13 7.88
C HIS A 110 13.26 -8.13 7.74
N ARG A 111 13.16 -7.41 6.62
CA ARG A 111 12.19 -6.32 6.47
C ARG A 111 11.75 -6.16 5.04
N PHE A 112 10.47 -5.89 4.84
CA PHE A 112 9.89 -5.38 3.61
C PHE A 112 9.02 -4.17 3.96
N ALA A 113 9.28 -3.00 3.38
CA ALA A 113 8.63 -1.75 3.76
C ALA A 113 8.23 -0.91 2.55
N LEU A 114 7.02 -0.37 2.60
CA LEU A 114 6.46 0.54 1.61
C LEU A 114 6.45 1.97 2.12
N PHE A 115 6.84 2.89 1.26
CA PHE A 115 6.91 4.32 1.55
C PHE A 115 6.04 5.08 0.58
N ASP A 116 5.28 6.01 1.13
CA ASP A 116 4.52 6.99 0.37
C ASP A 116 5.41 8.22 0.05
N PHE A 117 4.97 9.07 -0.87
CA PHE A 117 5.69 10.26 -1.30
C PHE A 117 4.98 11.54 -0.85
N PHE A 118 5.77 12.56 -0.50
CA PHE A 118 5.24 13.91 -0.33
C PHE A 118 4.78 14.48 -1.67
N LYS A 119 3.93 15.52 -1.66
CA LYS A 119 3.46 16.20 -2.89
C LYS A 119 4.59 16.72 -3.79
N ASN A 120 5.77 16.95 -3.22
CA ASN A 120 6.97 17.37 -3.93
C ASN A 120 7.77 16.20 -4.54
N GLY A 121 7.25 14.96 -4.49
CA GLY A 121 7.90 13.75 -5.00
C GLY A 121 9.00 13.18 -4.10
N LYS A 122 9.32 13.81 -2.96
CA LYS A 122 10.30 13.25 -2.02
C LYS A 122 9.66 12.09 -1.25
N ARG A 123 10.39 10.98 -1.12
CA ARG A 123 9.97 9.83 -0.32
C ARG A 123 9.81 10.24 1.14
N LYS A 124 8.72 9.80 1.79
CA LYS A 124 8.57 9.95 3.25
C LYS A 124 9.61 9.08 3.96
N LYS A 125 10.06 9.51 5.15
CA LYS A 125 11.04 8.76 5.96
C LYS A 125 10.41 7.57 6.68
N THR A 126 9.16 7.72 7.10
CA THR A 126 8.42 6.67 7.80
C THR A 126 7.76 5.77 6.77
N ALA A 127 7.94 4.46 6.93
CA ALA A 127 7.21 3.48 6.13
C ALA A 127 5.70 3.63 6.43
N PHE A 128 4.90 3.59 5.39
CA PHE A 128 3.44 3.59 5.48
C PHE A 128 2.92 2.19 5.86
N MET A 129 3.59 1.14 5.40
CA MET A 129 3.29 -0.24 5.78
C MET A 129 4.58 -1.06 5.75
N ALA A 130 4.73 -2.04 6.63
CA ALA A 130 5.90 -2.91 6.63
C ALA A 130 5.62 -4.31 7.18
N ILE A 131 6.42 -5.28 6.73
CA ILE A 131 6.63 -6.59 7.37
C ILE A 131 8.03 -6.55 7.99
N GLU A 132 8.14 -6.91 9.26
CA GLU A 132 9.40 -6.88 10.01
C GLU A 132 9.57 -8.18 10.80
N PHE A 133 10.76 -8.78 10.72
CA PHE A 133 11.20 -9.81 11.64
C PHE A 133 11.73 -9.14 12.90
N ARG A 134 11.17 -9.51 14.05
CA ARG A 134 11.65 -9.12 15.36
C ARG A 134 11.91 -10.37 16.18
N GLU A 135 13.18 -10.61 16.46
CA GLU A 135 13.56 -11.65 17.41
C GLU A 135 12.92 -11.32 18.77
N ARG A 136 12.23 -12.30 19.34
CA ARG A 136 11.56 -12.16 20.63
C ARG A 136 12.21 -13.12 21.61
N ASP A 137 12.62 -12.59 22.76
CA ASP A 137 13.18 -13.39 23.85
C ASP A 137 12.21 -14.51 24.25
N GLU A 138 12.73 -15.74 24.19
CA GLU A 138 11.97 -16.98 24.27
C GLU A 138 11.56 -17.34 25.72
N GLU A 139 12.11 -16.63 26.70
CA GLU A 139 12.04 -17.03 28.13
C GLU A 139 11.09 -16.17 28.98
N LYS A 140 10.42 -15.16 28.40
CA LYS A 140 9.58 -14.26 29.19
C LYS A 140 8.23 -14.92 29.51
N ILE A 141 8.17 -15.62 30.64
CA ILE A 141 6.92 -16.06 31.25
C ILE A 141 6.08 -14.82 31.54
N ILE A 142 4.90 -14.74 30.91
CA ILE A 142 3.93 -13.68 31.23
C ILE A 142 2.99 -14.24 32.29
N THR A 143 3.08 -13.67 33.48
CA THR A 143 2.15 -13.94 34.58
C THR A 143 1.02 -12.92 34.53
N GLY A 144 -0.20 -13.40 34.26
CA GLY A 144 -1.41 -12.60 34.44
C GLY A 144 -1.98 -12.80 35.83
N VAL A 145 -2.12 -11.72 36.60
CA VAL A 145 -2.76 -11.73 37.91
C VAL A 145 -4.14 -11.09 37.79
N THR A 146 -5.18 -11.79 38.23
CA THR A 146 -6.51 -11.22 38.39
C THR A 146 -6.75 -10.92 39.87
N ILE A 147 -7.09 -9.67 40.17
CA ILE A 147 -7.29 -9.17 41.54
C ILE A 147 -8.75 -8.76 41.71
N ASP A 148 -9.36 -9.16 42.83
CA ASP A 148 -10.67 -8.65 43.24
C ASP A 148 -10.51 -7.29 43.90
N ILE A 149 -11.04 -6.25 43.26
CA ILE A 149 -10.96 -4.87 43.75
C ILE A 149 -12.01 -4.61 44.85
N GLY A 150 -13.03 -5.46 44.97
CA GLY A 150 -14.09 -5.35 45.98
C GLY A 150 -13.71 -5.92 47.35
N ILE A 151 -12.75 -6.84 47.40
CA ILE A 151 -12.37 -7.55 48.64
C ILE A 151 -10.85 -7.39 48.88
N SER A 152 -10.47 -6.21 49.39
CA SER A 152 -9.12 -5.92 49.92
C SER A 152 -7.94 -6.30 49.01
N GLY A 153 -8.12 -6.31 47.69
CA GLY A 153 -7.05 -6.62 46.74
C GLY A 153 -6.63 -8.09 46.74
N THR A 154 -7.54 -9.02 47.04
CA THR A 154 -7.24 -10.46 47.05
C THR A 154 -6.96 -10.96 45.62
N VAL A 155 -5.83 -11.64 45.43
CA VAL A 155 -5.52 -12.31 44.16
C VAL A 155 -6.44 -13.52 43.97
N ILE A 156 -7.27 -13.50 42.93
CA ILE A 156 -8.27 -14.54 42.66
C ILE A 156 -7.72 -15.64 41.74
N SER A 157 -6.77 -15.28 40.87
CA SER A 157 -6.08 -16.26 40.04
C SER A 157 -4.78 -15.71 39.48
N GLU A 158 -3.77 -16.58 39.42
CA GLU A 158 -2.51 -16.34 38.74
C GLU A 158 -2.37 -17.37 37.61
N LYS A 159 -2.21 -16.90 36.37
CA LYS A 159 -2.00 -17.76 35.21
C LYS A 159 -0.72 -17.37 34.50
N SER A 160 0.24 -18.28 34.49
CA SER A 160 1.47 -18.17 33.72
C SER A 160 1.27 -18.78 32.34
N ARG A 161 1.69 -18.07 31.30
CA ARG A 161 1.71 -18.59 29.92
C ARG A 161 3.02 -18.29 29.23
N ILE A 162 3.48 -19.23 28.42
CA ILE A 162 4.59 -19.02 27.48
C ILE A 162 3.98 -18.40 26.21
N PRO A 163 4.42 -17.20 25.79
CA PRO A 163 3.92 -16.58 24.57
C PRO A 163 4.23 -17.43 23.34
N LYS A 164 3.27 -17.60 22.43
CA LYS A 164 3.55 -18.21 21.12
C LYS A 164 4.56 -17.36 20.35
N ARG A 165 5.59 -17.99 19.77
CA ARG A 165 6.59 -17.33 18.91
C ARG A 165 5.89 -16.73 17.70
N ARG A 166 5.87 -15.39 17.64
CA ARG A 166 5.29 -14.61 16.54
C ARG A 166 6.27 -13.53 16.14
N PRO A 167 7.40 -13.91 15.51
CA PRO A 167 8.50 -12.99 15.25
C PRO A 167 8.19 -12.04 14.09
N TRP A 168 7.21 -12.36 13.24
CA TRP A 168 6.82 -11.53 12.13
C TRP A 168 5.80 -10.49 12.55
N VAL A 169 6.06 -9.24 12.25
CA VAL A 169 5.24 -8.08 12.61
C VAL A 169 4.79 -7.38 11.34
N VAL A 170 3.49 -7.14 11.20
CA VAL A 170 2.94 -6.28 10.15
C VAL A 170 2.56 -4.95 10.78
N VAL A 171 3.15 -3.87 10.28
CA VAL A 171 2.90 -2.49 10.70
C VAL A 171 2.00 -1.83 9.66
N GLY A 172 0.86 -1.30 10.10
CA GLY A 172 -0.08 -0.57 9.25
C GLY A 172 0.12 0.95 9.27
N PRO A 173 -0.69 1.69 8.48
CA PRO A 173 -0.66 3.15 8.41
C PRO A 173 -1.10 3.85 9.70
N GLU A 174 -1.93 3.20 10.53
CA GLU A 174 -2.33 3.74 11.83
C GLU A 174 -1.25 3.49 12.89
N HIS A 175 -0.79 4.57 13.51
CA HIS A 175 0.24 4.55 14.54
C HIS A 175 -0.18 3.66 15.72
N GLY A 176 0.43 2.48 15.83
CA GLY A 176 0.29 1.59 17.00
C GLY A 176 -0.38 0.25 16.70
N GLU A 177 -0.98 0.07 15.53
CA GLU A 177 -1.50 -1.24 15.12
C GLU A 177 -0.37 -2.10 14.53
N TYR A 178 0.11 -3.04 15.33
CA TYR A 178 0.99 -4.10 14.87
C TYR A 178 0.31 -5.46 15.09
N SER A 179 0.10 -6.18 14.01
CA SER A 179 -0.32 -7.58 14.07
C SER A 179 0.91 -8.47 14.04
N THR A 180 0.91 -9.53 14.87
CA THR A 180 2.05 -10.45 14.96
C THR A 180 1.67 -11.85 14.49
N TYR A 181 2.58 -12.48 13.75
CA TYR A 181 2.37 -13.72 13.02
C TYR A 181 3.50 -14.72 13.26
N SER A 182 3.16 -16.01 13.21
CA SER A 182 4.10 -17.10 13.45
C SER A 182 5.02 -17.39 12.26
N THR A 183 4.59 -17.06 11.04
CA THR A 183 5.31 -17.35 9.79
C THR A 183 5.30 -16.10 8.90
N LEU A 184 6.30 -16.00 8.02
CA LEU A 184 6.37 -14.93 7.02
C LEU A 184 5.16 -14.97 6.12
N ASP A 185 4.80 -16.15 5.63
CA ASP A 185 3.60 -16.42 4.84
C ASP A 185 2.35 -15.71 5.39
N LYS A 186 1.97 -15.97 6.63
CA LYS A 186 0.79 -15.34 7.25
C LYS A 186 0.92 -13.82 7.38
N ALA A 187 2.13 -13.33 7.64
CA ALA A 187 2.38 -11.89 7.72
C ALA A 187 2.22 -11.24 6.33
N ALA A 188 2.76 -11.87 5.29
CA ALA A 188 2.67 -11.41 3.91
C ALA A 188 1.23 -11.46 3.38
N THR A 189 0.48 -12.54 3.65
CA THR A 189 -0.96 -12.64 3.35
C THR A 189 -1.70 -11.44 3.95
N ALA A 190 -1.57 -11.20 5.25
CA ALA A 190 -2.27 -10.11 5.92
C ALA A 190 -1.82 -8.72 5.45
N PHE A 191 -0.53 -8.58 5.11
CA PHE A 191 0.02 -7.36 4.52
C PHE A 191 -0.63 -7.08 3.15
N PHE A 192 -0.69 -8.05 2.25
CA PHE A 192 -1.28 -7.88 0.91
C PHE A 192 -2.79 -7.69 0.96
N GLU A 193 -3.49 -8.34 1.89
CA GLU A 193 -4.91 -8.10 2.13
C GLU A 193 -5.16 -6.62 2.46
N ARG A 194 -4.44 -6.07 3.44
CA ARG A 194 -4.54 -4.66 3.83
C ARG A 194 -4.15 -3.73 2.68
N LEU A 195 -3.03 -4.03 2.01
CA LEU A 195 -2.56 -3.23 0.88
C LEU A 195 -3.59 -3.19 -0.25
N SER A 196 -4.31 -4.29 -0.50
CA SER A 196 -5.36 -4.33 -1.52
C SER A 196 -6.52 -3.39 -1.21
N LEU A 197 -6.95 -3.30 0.05
CA LEU A 197 -8.01 -2.39 0.48
C LEU A 197 -7.61 -0.93 0.29
N ILE A 198 -6.36 -0.60 0.60
CA ILE A 198 -5.78 0.74 0.43
C ILE A 198 -5.60 1.08 -1.04
N ALA A 199 -5.18 0.12 -1.85
CA ALA A 199 -5.06 0.29 -3.30
C ALA A 199 -6.42 0.59 -3.93
N SER A 200 -7.48 -0.08 -3.47
CA SER A 200 -8.87 0.10 -3.91
C SER A 200 -9.54 1.37 -3.35
N GLY A 201 -8.91 2.08 -2.42
CA GLY A 201 -9.47 3.31 -1.81
C GLY A 201 -10.63 3.05 -0.83
N LEU A 202 -10.72 1.84 -0.26
CA LEU A 202 -11.80 1.43 0.63
C LEU A 202 -11.52 1.71 2.12
N GLU A 203 -10.35 2.24 2.47
CA GLU A 203 -9.98 2.60 3.87
C GLU A 203 -10.17 4.10 4.22
N ASP A 204 -10.66 4.95 3.31
CA ASP A 204 -10.89 6.39 3.58
C ASP A 204 -12.30 6.70 4.16
N ASN A 205 -12.91 5.78 4.94
CA ASN A 205 -14.20 5.99 5.63
C ASN A 205 -14.11 5.85 7.15
#